data_AF-A0A4D9E701-F1
#
_entry.id   AF-A0A4D9E701-F1
#
_cell.length_a   1.000
_cell.length_b   1.000
_cell.length_c   1.000
_cell.angle_alpha   90.00
_cell.angle_beta   90.00
_cell.angle_gamma   90.00
#
_symmetry.space_group_name_H-M   'P 1'
#
loop_
_entity.id
_entity.type
_entity.pdbx_description
1 polymer ?
#
loop_
_entity_poly.entity_id
_entity_poly.type
_entity_poly.pdbx_seq_one_letter_code
_entity_poly.pdbx_strand_id
1 'polypeptide(L)'
;MLILVDASGSVSGLTLKLIRTSVIEMLETLSDDDFVNVVSFNNNAQNVSCFNHLVQANVRNKKKLKEAVYKISAKGITDYKKGFTYAFEQLQNHSGSRANCNKIIMLFTDGGEERAQEIFHRYNKDKKVSGIYKAFV
;
A
#
# COMPACT_ATOMS: atom_id res chain seq x y z
N MET A 1 -2.43 -8.00 4.37
CA MET A 1 -2.75 -7.00 3.33
C MET A 1 -1.68 -5.93 3.29
N LEU A 2 -1.40 -5.35 2.12
CA LEU A 2 -0.57 -4.17 1.95
C LEU A 2 -1.33 -3.11 1.15
N ILE A 3 -1.35 -1.87 1.64
CA ILE A 3 -1.97 -0.74 0.95
C ILE A 3 -0.87 0.08 0.29
N LEU A 4 -0.97 0.27 -1.02
CA LEU A 4 -0.10 1.10 -1.84
C LEU A 4 -0.82 2.41 -2.16
N VAL A 5 -0.18 3.54 -1.87
CA VAL A 5 -0.75 4.87 -2.08
C VAL A 5 0.14 5.64 -3.04
N ASP A 6 -0.42 6.02 -4.18
CA ASP A 6 0.24 6.94 -5.10
C ASP A 6 0.34 8.33 -4.46
N ALA A 7 1.55 8.84 -4.36
CA ALA A 7 1.90 10.15 -3.82
C ALA A 7 2.68 10.98 -4.85
N SER A 8 2.51 10.68 -6.13
CA SER A 8 3.01 11.48 -7.24
C SER A 8 2.33 12.85 -7.31
N GLY A 9 2.86 13.76 -8.13
CA GLY A 9 2.29 15.11 -8.29
C GLY A 9 0.90 15.13 -8.92
N SER A 10 0.52 14.11 -9.71
CA SER A 10 -0.76 14.07 -10.43
C SER A 10 -1.95 14.00 -9.47
N VAL A 11 -1.80 13.26 -8.37
CA VAL A 11 -2.85 13.11 -7.35
C VAL A 11 -2.99 14.33 -6.44
N SER A 12 -2.23 15.42 -6.63
CA SER A 12 -2.28 16.57 -5.71
C SER A 12 -3.67 17.23 -5.61
N GLY A 13 -3.93 17.92 -4.49
CA GLY A 13 -5.20 18.62 -4.27
C GLY A 13 -6.34 17.69 -3.84
N LEU A 14 -7.47 17.71 -4.56
CA LEU A 14 -8.69 16.98 -4.19
C LEU A 14 -8.48 15.47 -4.23
N THR A 15 -7.79 14.95 -5.25
CA THR A 15 -7.58 13.51 -5.42
C THR A 15 -6.83 12.90 -4.24
N LEU A 16 -5.73 13.52 -3.79
CA LEU A 16 -4.99 13.06 -2.61
C LEU A 16 -5.86 13.12 -1.35
N LYS A 17 -6.72 14.14 -1.21
CA LYS A 17 -7.66 14.22 -0.09
C LYS A 17 -8.59 13.03 -0.08
N LEU A 18 -9.17 12.68 -1.24
CA LEU A 18 -10.05 11.53 -1.37
C LEU A 18 -9.30 10.21 -1.13
N ILE A 19 -8.10 10.04 -1.71
CA ILE A 19 -7.25 8.86 -1.49
C ILE A 19 -6.96 8.67 0.00
N ARG A 20 -6.55 9.73 0.71
CA ARG A 20 -6.31 9.65 2.16
C ARG A 20 -7.56 9.22 2.91
N THR A 21 -8.72 9.80 2.60
CA THR A 21 -10.00 9.41 3.23
C THR A 21 -10.31 7.94 2.94
N SER A 22 -10.23 7.49 1.69
CA SER A 22 -10.52 6.10 1.32
C SER A 22 -9.60 5.11 2.01
N VAL A 23 -8.30 5.42 2.14
CA VAL A 23 -7.36 4.57 2.89
C VAL A 23 -7.72 4.53 4.38
N ILE A 24 -8.11 5.66 4.97
CA ILE A 24 -8.53 5.73 6.38
C ILE A 24 -9.79 4.88 6.61
N GLU A 25 -10.81 5.01 5.75
CA GLU A 25 -12.03 4.20 5.82
C GLU A 25 -11.74 2.72 5.62
N MET A 26 -10.85 2.38 4.67
CA MET A 26 -10.42 1.01 4.47
C MET A 26 -9.68 0.43 5.68
N LEU A 27 -8.90 1.24 6.41
CA LEU A 27 -8.29 0.78 7.66
C LEU A 27 -9.36 0.50 8.73
N GLU A 28 -10.52 1.17 8.72
CA GLU A 28 -11.61 0.89 9.68
C GLU A 28 -12.25 -0.47 9.46
N THR A 29 -12.29 -0.98 8.22
CA THR A 29 -12.90 -2.27 7.91
C THR A 29 -12.07 -3.47 8.36
N LEU A 30 -10.80 -3.25 8.71
CA LEU A 30 -9.89 -4.30 9.17
C LEU A 30 -10.14 -4.69 10.62
N SER A 31 -10.13 -5.99 10.87
CA SER A 31 -10.30 -6.60 12.18
C SER A 31 -8.96 -6.85 12.87
N ASP A 32 -8.99 -7.14 14.17
CA ASP A 32 -7.76 -7.36 14.94
C ASP A 32 -6.97 -8.60 14.47
N ASP A 33 -7.60 -9.55 13.77
CA ASP A 33 -6.91 -10.71 13.18
C ASP A 33 -6.17 -10.38 11.87
N ASP A 34 -6.42 -9.20 11.29
CA ASP A 34 -5.79 -8.75 10.05
C ASP A 34 -4.41 -8.15 10.29
N PHE A 35 -3.52 -8.32 9.32
CA PHE A 35 -2.21 -7.68 9.29
C PHE A 35 -2.12 -6.71 8.12
N VAL A 36 -1.70 -5.48 8.39
CA VAL A 36 -1.66 -4.38 7.42
C VAL A 36 -0.39 -3.56 7.56
N ASN A 37 0.07 -3.02 6.43
CA ASN A 37 0.97 -1.87 6.40
C ASN A 37 0.59 -0.99 5.21
N VAL A 38 0.99 0.27 5.26
CA VAL A 38 0.71 1.27 4.22
C VAL A 38 2.04 1.81 3.69
N VAL A 39 2.18 1.77 2.37
CA VAL A 39 3.35 2.22 1.62
C VAL A 39 2.90 3.34 0.70
N SER A 40 3.63 4.45 0.69
CA SER A 40 3.47 5.49 -0.33
C SER A 40 4.56 5.38 -1.37
N PHE A 41 4.23 5.72 -2.61
CA PHE A 41 5.21 5.72 -3.69
C PHE A 41 5.04 6.93 -4.62
N ASN A 42 6.16 7.36 -5.16
CA ASN A 42 6.30 8.36 -6.23
C ASN A 42 7.56 7.98 -7.03
N ASN A 43 8.58 8.84 -7.08
CA ASN A 43 9.91 8.49 -7.57
C ASN A 43 10.57 7.33 -6.79
N ASN A 44 10.19 7.13 -5.53
CA ASN A 44 10.64 6.06 -4.65
C ASN A 44 9.45 5.50 -3.85
N ALA A 45 9.62 4.35 -3.19
CA ALA A 45 8.61 3.72 -2.34
C ALA A 45 9.10 3.63 -0.89
N GLN A 46 8.22 3.90 0.08
CA GLN A 46 8.54 3.87 1.51
C GLN A 46 7.32 3.61 2.38
N ASN A 47 7.53 3.04 3.57
CA ASN A 47 6.47 2.93 4.58
C ASN A 47 6.03 4.33 5.02
N VAL A 48 4.72 4.55 5.14
CA VAL A 48 4.19 5.86 5.55
C VAL A 48 4.40 6.12 7.04
N SER A 49 4.48 5.05 7.82
CA SER A 49 4.64 5.08 9.28
C SER A 49 5.99 4.52 9.71
N CYS A 50 6.26 4.48 11.02
CA CYS A 50 7.47 3.86 11.58
C CYS A 50 7.48 2.32 11.52
N PHE A 51 6.44 1.69 10.97
CA PHE A 51 6.39 0.24 10.80
C PHE A 51 7.18 -0.20 9.56
N ASN A 52 8.13 -1.13 9.76
CA ASN A 52 8.97 -1.70 8.70
C ASN A 52 8.47 -3.04 8.16
N HIS A 53 7.34 -3.53 8.67
CA HIS A 53 6.71 -4.80 8.34
C HIS A 53 5.19 -4.70 8.54
N LEU A 54 4.46 -5.73 8.12
CA LEU A 54 3.01 -5.82 8.36
C LEU A 54 2.73 -5.95 9.86
N VAL A 55 1.88 -5.07 10.39
CA VAL A 55 1.48 -5.08 11.79
C VAL A 55 0.02 -5.46 11.94
N GLN A 56 -0.33 -6.04 13.09
CA GLN A 56 -1.71 -6.36 13.42
C GLN A 56 -2.58 -5.10 13.39
N ALA A 57 -3.77 -5.18 12.82
CA ALA A 57 -4.71 -4.07 12.63
C ALA A 57 -5.52 -3.75 13.89
N ASN A 58 -4.88 -3.79 15.07
CA ASN A 58 -5.49 -3.36 16.32
C ASN A 58 -5.72 -1.84 16.36
N VAL A 59 -6.59 -1.39 17.28
CA VAL A 59 -6.98 0.02 17.45
C VAL A 59 -5.76 0.97 17.50
N ARG A 60 -4.69 0.58 18.21
CA ARG A 60 -3.48 1.39 18.38
C ARG A 60 -2.68 1.53 17.09
N ASN A 61 -2.48 0.44 16.35
CA ASN A 61 -1.73 0.42 15.11
C ASN A 61 -2.51 1.11 13.99
N LYS A 62 -3.83 0.87 13.90
CA LYS A 62 -4.73 1.58 12.98
C LYS A 62 -4.65 3.09 13.17
N LYS A 63 -4.68 3.56 14.43
CA LYS A 63 -4.53 5.00 14.73
C LYS A 63 -3.23 5.58 14.18
N LYS A 64 -2.09 4.91 14.43
CA LYS A 64 -0.77 5.35 13.92
C LYS A 64 -0.71 5.38 12.39
N LEU A 65 -1.28 4.36 11.73
CA LEU A 65 -1.32 4.30 10.27
C LEU A 65 -2.18 5.44 9.70
N LYS A 66 -3.34 5.72 10.28
CA LYS A 66 -4.21 6.83 9.86
C LYS A 66 -3.53 8.19 10.00
N GLU A 67 -2.87 8.44 11.14
CA GLU A 67 -2.11 9.66 11.38
C GLU A 67 -0.96 9.84 10.37
N ALA A 68 -0.31 8.74 9.99
CA ALA A 68 0.74 8.74 8.97
C ALA A 68 0.17 8.99 7.56
N VAL A 69 -0.94 8.35 7.20
CA VAL A 69 -1.64 8.54 5.92
C VAL A 69 -2.07 10.00 5.73
N TYR A 70 -2.58 10.64 6.79
CA TYR A 70 -2.99 12.03 6.73
C TYR A 70 -1.84 12.99 6.36
N LYS A 71 -0.60 12.64 6.68
CA LYS A 71 0.61 13.44 6.44
C LYS A 71 1.26 13.22 5.07
N ILE A 72 0.79 12.25 4.28
CA ILE A 72 1.35 11.96 2.94
C ILE A 72 1.22 13.20 2.06
N SER A 73 2.30 13.70 1.45
CA SER A 73 2.25 14.80 0.49
C SER A 73 2.53 14.33 -0.94
N ALA A 74 1.78 14.87 -1.90
CA ALA A 74 1.97 14.61 -3.33
C ALA A 74 3.18 15.38 -3.86
N LYS A 75 4.13 14.67 -4.46
CA LYS A 75 5.29 15.25 -5.14
C LYS A 75 5.93 14.26 -6.10
N GLY A 76 6.64 14.77 -7.10
CA GLY A 76 7.41 13.94 -8.02
C GLY A 76 6.55 13.22 -9.06
N ILE A 77 7.09 12.15 -9.65
CA ILE A 77 6.43 11.36 -10.71
C ILE A 77 6.00 9.99 -10.19
N THR A 78 5.12 9.32 -10.91
CA THR A 78 4.65 7.97 -10.58
C THR A 78 5.64 6.91 -11.08
N ASP A 79 6.16 6.06 -10.19
CA ASP A 79 6.97 4.88 -10.54
C ASP A 79 6.31 3.61 -9.97
N TYR A 80 5.45 3.00 -10.78
CA TYR A 80 4.74 1.78 -10.41
C TYR A 80 5.67 0.60 -10.17
N LYS A 81 6.78 0.51 -10.92
CA LYS A 81 7.71 -0.61 -10.80
C LYS A 81 8.34 -0.61 -9.42
N LYS A 82 8.81 0.54 -8.93
CA LYS A 82 9.35 0.67 -7.57
C LYS A 82 8.29 0.43 -6.51
N GLY A 83 7.09 0.99 -6.67
CA GLY A 83 5.98 0.77 -5.76
C GLY A 83 5.68 -0.72 -5.57
N PHE A 84 5.46 -1.45 -6.67
CA PHE A 84 5.16 -2.88 -6.61
C PHE A 84 6.36 -3.72 -6.16
N THR A 85 7.59 -3.38 -6.55
CA THR A 85 8.79 -4.10 -6.09
C THR A 85 8.88 -4.05 -4.57
N TYR A 86 8.78 -2.85 -3.99
CA TYR A 86 8.80 -2.67 -2.53
C TYR A 86 7.63 -3.39 -1.84
N ALA A 87 6.44 -3.38 -2.48
CA ALA A 87 5.27 -4.08 -1.97
C ALA A 87 5.49 -5.60 -1.85
N PHE A 88 6.04 -6.21 -2.90
CA PHE A 88 6.32 -7.63 -2.90
C PHE A 88 7.41 -7.98 -1.89
N GLU A 89 8.46 -7.17 -1.76
CA GLU A 89 9.49 -7.36 -0.74
C GLU A 89 8.91 -7.34 0.68
N GLN A 90 8.00 -6.40 0.98
CA GLN A 90 7.30 -6.35 2.27
C GLN A 90 6.46 -7.62 2.54
N LEU A 91 5.76 -8.13 1.52
CA LEU A 91 4.94 -9.34 1.61
C LEU A 91 5.76 -10.64 1.64
N GLN A 92 6.98 -10.64 1.09
CA GLN A 92 7.91 -11.76 1.10
C GLN A 92 8.83 -11.76 2.32
N ASN A 93 8.99 -10.66 3.05
CA ASN A 93 9.82 -10.66 4.24
C ASN A 93 9.18 -11.53 5.34
N HIS A 94 9.83 -12.62 5.78
CA HIS A 94 9.23 -13.57 6.75
C HIS A 94 9.54 -13.22 8.21
N SER A 95 10.12 -12.05 8.47
CA SER A 95 10.45 -11.62 9.83
C SER A 95 9.21 -11.10 10.57
N GLY A 96 8.67 -11.92 11.49
CA GLY A 96 7.58 -11.56 12.41
C GLY A 96 6.42 -12.57 12.43
N SER A 97 5.61 -12.53 13.49
CA SER A 97 4.33 -13.26 13.54
C SER A 97 3.38 -12.65 12.52
N ARG A 98 2.93 -13.44 11.54
CA ARG A 98 1.98 -13.02 10.51
C ARG A 98 0.82 -14.00 10.48
N ALA A 99 -0.38 -13.49 10.19
CA ALA A 99 -1.41 -14.35 9.62
C ALA A 99 -0.86 -14.89 8.29
N ASN A 100 -0.58 -16.19 8.21
CA ASN A 100 -0.07 -16.86 7.01
C ASN A 100 -1.17 -17.03 5.92
N CYS A 101 -2.10 -16.07 5.88
CA CYS A 101 -3.32 -16.03 5.08
C CYS A 101 -3.15 -15.17 3.82
N ASN A 102 -4.25 -15.00 3.08
CA ASN A 102 -4.38 -14.26 1.82
C ASN A 102 -3.52 -12.99 1.76
N LYS A 103 -2.53 -13.01 0.87
CA LYS A 103 -1.67 -11.85 0.60
C LYS A 103 -2.34 -11.00 -0.47
N ILE A 104 -2.72 -9.78 -0.11
CA ILE A 104 -3.43 -8.85 -1.00
C ILE A 104 -2.67 -7.52 -1.04
N ILE A 105 -2.53 -6.95 -2.24
CA ILE A 105 -2.08 -5.57 -2.47
C ILE A 105 -3.29 -4.75 -2.93
N MET A 106 -3.55 -3.61 -2.27
CA MET A 106 -4.54 -2.63 -2.73
C MET A 106 -3.86 -1.33 -3.11
N LEU A 107 -3.99 -0.90 -4.36
CA LEU A 107 -3.41 0.31 -4.92
C LEU A 107 -4.46 1.43 -5.00
N PHE A 108 -4.15 2.59 -4.44
CA PHE A 108 -4.91 3.84 -4.61
C PHE A 108 -4.13 4.82 -5.49
N THR A 109 -4.74 5.26 -6.59
CA THR A 109 -4.14 6.19 -7.56
C THR A 109 -5.24 6.85 -8.40
N ASP A 110 -4.94 7.98 -9.03
CA ASP A 110 -5.82 8.69 -9.96
C ASP A 110 -5.83 8.09 -11.38
N GLY A 111 -4.82 7.29 -11.73
CA GLY A 111 -4.68 6.79 -13.09
C GLY A 111 -3.30 6.23 -13.38
N GLY A 112 -3.07 5.80 -14.62
CA GLY A 112 -1.79 5.25 -15.05
C GLY A 112 -1.94 3.83 -15.59
N GLU A 113 -1.50 3.68 -16.83
CA GLU A 113 -1.55 2.43 -17.61
C GLU A 113 -0.23 1.66 -17.56
N GLU A 114 0.79 2.18 -16.87
CA GLU A 114 2.11 1.53 -16.90
C GLU A 114 2.02 0.14 -16.25
N ARG A 115 2.00 -0.86 -17.12
CA ARG A 115 1.89 -2.25 -16.75
C ARG A 115 3.22 -2.67 -16.14
N ALA A 116 3.28 -2.78 -14.83
CA ALA A 116 4.38 -3.42 -14.10
C ALA A 116 4.41 -4.96 -14.33
N GLN A 117 4.14 -5.41 -15.56
CA GLN A 117 4.06 -6.82 -15.98
C GLN A 117 5.33 -7.60 -15.62
N GLU A 118 6.49 -6.98 -15.83
CA GLU A 118 7.78 -7.56 -15.46
C GLU A 118 7.86 -7.85 -13.96
N ILE A 119 7.40 -6.92 -13.12
CA ILE A 119 7.38 -7.08 -11.66
C ILE A 119 6.41 -8.20 -11.27
N PHE A 120 5.24 -8.26 -11.88
CA PHE A 120 4.28 -9.34 -11.63
C PHE A 120 4.82 -10.71 -12.06
N HIS A 121 5.50 -10.78 -13.21
CA HIS A 121 6.13 -12.01 -13.69
C HIS A 121 7.26 -12.47 -12.77
N ARG A 122 8.06 -11.54 -12.24
CA ARG A 122 9.18 -11.85 -11.36
C ARG A 122 8.72 -12.24 -9.95
N TYR A 123 7.81 -11.48 -9.34
CA TYR A 123 7.46 -11.60 -7.93
C TYR A 123 6.19 -12.41 -7.66
N ASN A 124 5.31 -12.61 -8.65
CA ASN A 124 4.02 -13.29 -8.47
C ASN A 124 3.73 -14.35 -9.55
N LYS A 125 4.76 -14.99 -10.14
CA LYS A 125 4.60 -16.06 -11.13
C LYS A 125 3.70 -17.20 -10.65
N ASP A 126 3.93 -17.64 -9.41
CA ASP A 126 3.19 -18.74 -8.78
C ASP A 126 1.85 -18.27 -8.17
N LYS A 127 1.47 -17.00 -8.38
CA LYS A 127 0.24 -16.39 -7.83
C LYS A 127 0.09 -16.51 -6.31
N LYS A 128 1.20 -16.43 -5.57
CA LYS A 128 1.23 -16.46 -4.10
C LYS A 128 0.58 -15.21 -3.46
N VAL A 129 0.56 -14.09 -4.18
CA VAL A 129 -0.27 -12.93 -3.84
C VAL A 129 -1.64 -13.13 -4.49
N SER A 130 -2.63 -13.39 -3.64
CA SER A 130 -3.99 -13.82 -3.97
C SER A 130 -4.78 -12.78 -4.77
N GLY A 131 -4.48 -11.48 -4.58
CA GLY A 131 -5.20 -10.42 -5.25
C GLY A 131 -4.42 -9.11 -5.29
N ILE A 132 -4.54 -8.41 -6.41
CA ILE A 132 -4.00 -7.07 -6.61
C ILE A 132 -5.15 -6.22 -7.12
N TYR A 133 -5.66 -5.35 -6.25
CA TYR A 133 -6.83 -4.53 -6.54
C TYR A 133 -6.38 -3.08 -6.73
N LYS A 134 -7.02 -2.39 -7.68
CA LYS A 134 -6.78 -0.98 -7.96
C LYS A 134 -8.06 -0.20 -7.69
N ALA A 135 -7.99 0.75 -6.76
CA ALA A 135 -9.02 1.73 -6.51
C ALA A 135 -8.66 3.02 -7.25
N PHE A 136 -9.58 3.46 -8.12
CA PHE A 136 -9.49 4.74 -8.81
C PHE A 136 -10.24 5.78 -7.98
N VAL A 137 -9.58 6.92 -7.74
CA VAL A 137 -10.10 8.02 -6.92
C VAL A 137 -9.96 9.33 -7.67
#